data_AF-A0A2T3GV43-F1
#
_entry.id   AF-A0A2T3GV43-F1
#
_cell.length_a   1.000
_cell.length_b   1.000
_cell.length_c   1.000
_cell.angle_alpha   90.00
_cell.angle_beta   90.00
_cell.angle_gamma   90.00
#
_symmetry.space_group_name_H-M   'P 1'
#
loop_
_entity.id
_entity.type
_entity.pdbx_description
1 polymer ?
#
loop_
_entity_poly.entity_id
_entity_poly.type
_entity_poly.pdbx_seq_one_letter_code
_entity_poly.pdbx_strand_id
1 'polypeptide(L)'
;MAEKSRSEKLKRLVAVQRHLERIAENELADTTRQRNEVSQSMEKLIDAISSADPIHMAFSVHYAGRYGRLTLKDQQLDGIQKLIETKVLQERTKADRLEEHMKDARELEMREADDNAVYDIIDQRFAGATPASSKVQKP
;
A
#
# COMPACT_ATOMS: atom_id res chain seq x y z
N MET A 1 11.08 -13.91 -25.26
CA MET A 1 10.30 -13.41 -24.11
C MET A 1 9.53 -12.21 -24.62
N ALA A 2 8.21 -12.30 -24.78
CA ALA A 2 7.43 -11.15 -25.27
C ALA A 2 7.67 -9.94 -24.36
N GLU A 3 7.95 -8.78 -24.95
CA GLU A 3 8.18 -7.56 -24.21
C GLU A 3 6.89 -7.19 -23.48
N LYS A 4 6.95 -7.14 -22.14
CA LYS A 4 5.77 -6.86 -21.32
C LYS A 4 5.33 -5.43 -21.54
N SER A 5 4.02 -5.21 -21.68
CA SER A 5 3.47 -3.88 -21.87
C SER A 5 3.78 -2.98 -20.67
N ARG A 6 3.71 -1.66 -20.86
CA ARG A 6 4.00 -0.69 -19.81
C ARG A 6 2.99 -0.84 -18.66
N SER A 7 1.71 -1.04 -18.98
CA SER A 7 0.67 -1.26 -17.98
C SER A 7 0.92 -2.52 -17.14
N GLU A 8 1.42 -3.60 -17.73
CA GLU A 8 1.78 -4.82 -16.99
C GLU A 8 2.94 -4.61 -16.02
N LYS A 9 3.95 -3.84 -16.43
CA LYS A 9 5.10 -3.49 -15.56
C LYS A 9 4.61 -2.64 -14.39
N LEU A 10 3.79 -1.63 -14.65
CA LEU A 10 3.20 -0.77 -13.61
C LEU A 10 2.29 -1.56 -12.67
N LYS A 11 1.50 -2.50 -13.17
CA LYS A 11 0.64 -3.36 -12.34
C LYS A 11 1.43 -4.14 -11.29
N ARG A 12 2.64 -4.61 -11.62
CA ARG A 12 3.52 -5.27 -10.64
C ARG A 12 4.04 -4.30 -9.59
N LEU A 13 4.42 -3.10 -9.99
CA LEU A 13 4.86 -2.05 -9.06
C LEU A 13 3.73 -1.66 -8.10
N VAL A 14 2.50 -1.51 -8.60
CA VAL A 14 1.30 -1.29 -7.77
C VAL A 14 1.13 -2.44 -6.77
N ALA A 15 1.26 -3.69 -7.20
CA ALA A 15 1.11 -4.84 -6.31
C ALA A 15 2.16 -4.85 -5.17
N VAL A 16 3.41 -4.51 -5.48
CA VAL A 16 4.47 -4.36 -4.48
C VAL A 16 4.16 -3.20 -3.54
N GLN A 17 3.75 -2.06 -4.09
CA GLN A 17 3.45 -0.87 -3.30
C GLN A 17 2.27 -1.09 -2.33
N ARG A 18 1.21 -1.77 -2.78
CA ARG A 18 0.09 -2.21 -1.93
C ARG A 18 0.49 -3.25 -0.89
N HIS A 19 1.58 -3.99 -1.12
CA HIS A 19 2.13 -4.87 -0.09
C HIS A 19 2.88 -4.08 0.98
N LEU A 20 3.68 -3.08 0.59
CA LEU A 20 4.35 -2.18 1.53
C LEU A 20 3.36 -1.39 2.38
N GLU A 21 2.26 -0.91 1.79
CA GLU A 21 1.14 -0.30 2.50
C GLU A 21 0.61 -1.23 3.61
N ARG A 22 0.28 -2.48 3.28
CA ARG A 22 -0.20 -3.47 4.26
C ARG A 22 0.83 -3.79 5.35
N ILE A 23 2.12 -3.81 5.02
CA ILE A 23 3.18 -3.99 6.04
C ILE A 23 3.16 -2.82 7.02
N ALA A 24 3.08 -1.58 6.53
CA ALA A 24 3.01 -0.40 7.39
C ALA A 24 1.71 -0.39 8.24
N GLU A 25 0.58 -0.83 7.69
CA GLU A 25 -0.67 -0.97 8.44
C GLU A 25 -0.56 -2.02 9.55
N ASN A 26 0.08 -3.15 9.28
CA ASN A 26 0.34 -4.18 10.30
C ASN A 26 1.28 -3.66 11.39
N GLU A 27 2.35 -2.94 11.03
CA GLU A 27 3.25 -2.28 11.99
C GLU A 27 2.49 -1.27 12.88
N LEU A 28 1.52 -0.56 12.31
CA LEU A 28 0.66 0.37 13.05
C LEU A 28 -0.24 -0.38 14.04
N ALA A 29 -0.86 -1.47 13.60
CA ALA A 29 -1.69 -2.31 14.44
C ALA A 29 -0.88 -2.94 15.59
N ASP A 30 0.33 -3.42 15.32
CA ASP A 30 1.25 -3.95 16.34
C ASP A 30 1.60 -2.90 17.39
N THR A 31 2.00 -1.71 16.94
CA THR A 31 2.34 -0.59 17.84
C THR A 31 1.14 -0.18 18.69
N THR A 32 -0.05 -0.12 18.09
CA THR A 32 -1.31 0.20 18.79
C THR A 32 -1.62 -0.86 19.86
N ARG A 33 -1.43 -2.14 19.55
CA ARG A 33 -1.61 -3.24 20.53
C ARG A 33 -0.64 -3.10 21.71
N GLN A 34 0.64 -2.88 21.44
CA GLN A 34 1.65 -2.70 22.49
C GLN A 34 1.33 -1.50 23.38
N ARG A 35 0.84 -0.41 22.79
CA ARG A 35 0.44 0.79 23.54
C ARG A 35 -0.75 0.50 24.46
N ASN A 36 -1.76 -0.22 23.97
CA ASN A 36 -2.90 -0.64 24.79
C ASN A 36 -2.47 -1.53 25.97
N GLU A 37 -1.53 -2.45 25.76
CA GLU A 37 -0.98 -3.29 26.85
C GLU A 37 -0.23 -2.47 27.91
N VAL A 38 0.50 -1.44 27.48
CA VAL A 38 1.19 -0.50 28.38
C VAL A 38 0.16 0.30 29.18
N SER A 39 -0.87 0.86 28.53
CA SER A 39 -1.94 1.61 29.19
C SER A 39 -2.68 0.75 30.22
N GLN A 40 -3.07 -0.48 29.87
CA GLN A 40 -3.69 -1.41 30.81
C GLN A 40 -2.78 -1.75 32.01
N SER A 41 -1.47 -1.86 31.76
CA SER A 41 -0.50 -2.09 32.83
C SER A 41 -0.35 -0.87 33.75
N MET A 42 -0.47 0.34 33.20
CA MET A 42 -0.46 1.58 33.96
C MET A 42 -1.72 1.73 34.82
N GLU A 43 -2.89 1.46 34.27
CA GLU A 43 -4.17 1.46 35.01
C GLU A 43 -4.12 0.53 36.23
N LYS A 44 -3.69 -0.73 36.04
CA LYS A 44 -3.54 -1.69 37.15
C LYS A 44 -2.59 -1.20 38.25
N LEU A 45 -1.54 -0.45 37.88
CA LEU A 45 -0.63 0.12 38.87
C LEU A 45 -1.25 1.30 39.61
N ILE A 46 -2.05 2.14 38.95
CA ILE A 46 -2.78 3.22 39.61
C ILE A 46 -3.77 2.63 40.62
N ASP A 47 -4.50 1.59 40.25
CA ASP A 47 -5.42 0.88 41.15
C ASP A 47 -4.66 0.32 42.37
N ALA A 48 -3.50 -0.29 42.15
CA ALA A 48 -2.66 -0.81 43.24
C ALA A 48 -2.09 0.31 44.12
N ILE A 49 -1.67 1.45 43.55
CA ILE A 49 -1.14 2.61 44.30
C ILE A 49 -2.23 3.26 45.14
N SER A 50 -3.47 3.29 44.65
CA SER A 50 -4.62 3.88 45.34
C SER A 50 -5.32 2.94 46.32
N SER A 51 -4.91 1.67 46.38
CA SER A 51 -5.49 0.67 47.27
C SER A 51 -5.19 0.93 48.74
N ALA A 52 -6.19 0.76 49.60
CA ALA A 52 -6.05 0.84 51.06
C ALA A 52 -5.51 -0.46 51.68
N ASP A 53 -5.24 -1.50 50.88
CA ASP A 53 -4.65 -2.76 51.35
C ASP A 53 -3.22 -2.52 51.86
N PRO A 54 -2.90 -2.91 53.12
CA PRO A 54 -1.56 -2.78 53.69
C PRO A 54 -0.44 -3.39 52.84
N ILE A 55 -0.72 -4.49 52.10
CA ILE A 55 0.24 -5.11 51.19
C ILE A 55 0.56 -4.15 50.05
N HIS A 56 -0.46 -3.59 49.41
CA HIS A 56 -0.26 -2.64 48.31
C HIS A 56 0.44 -1.35 48.77
N MET A 57 0.10 -0.84 49.96
CA MET A 57 0.75 0.32 50.56
C MET A 57 2.26 0.11 50.78
N ALA A 58 2.66 -1.07 51.23
CA ALA A 58 4.07 -1.42 51.42
C ALA A 58 4.89 -1.41 50.11
N PHE A 59 4.25 -1.63 48.95
CA PHE A 59 4.89 -1.65 47.63
C PHE A 59 4.68 -0.37 46.81
N SER A 60 4.04 0.66 47.37
CA SER A 60 3.70 1.93 46.69
C SER A 60 4.87 2.59 45.95
N VAL A 61 6.06 2.64 46.56
CA VAL A 61 7.28 3.19 45.94
C VAL A 61 7.70 2.39 44.70
N HIS A 62 7.60 1.06 44.76
CA HIS A 62 7.92 0.19 43.63
C HIS A 62 6.91 0.34 42.48
N TYR A 63 5.63 0.47 42.81
CA TYR A 63 4.59 0.73 41.81
C TYR A 63 4.80 2.08 41.12
N ALA A 64 5.11 3.14 41.87
CA ALA A 64 5.41 4.46 41.30
C ALA A 64 6.63 4.41 40.37
N GLY A 65 7.70 3.70 40.76
CA GLY A 65 8.87 3.50 39.91
C GLY A 65 8.56 2.72 38.62
N ARG A 66 7.73 1.67 38.71
CA ARG A 66 7.28 0.91 37.52
C ARG A 66 6.37 1.76 36.63
N TYR A 67 5.46 2.53 37.23
CA TYR A 67 4.57 3.43 36.51
C TYR A 67 5.36 4.45 35.69
N GLY A 68 6.35 5.12 36.29
CA GLY A 68 7.20 6.08 35.57
C GLY A 68 7.93 5.47 34.36
N ARG A 69 8.40 4.23 34.47
CA ARG A 69 9.01 3.50 33.34
C ARG A 69 8.01 3.18 32.25
N LEU A 70 6.77 2.80 32.61
CA LEU A 70 5.70 2.55 31.64
C LEU A 70 5.26 3.85 30.95
N THR A 71 5.18 4.97 31.67
CA THR A 71 4.89 6.28 31.08
C THR A 71 5.93 6.68 30.03
N LEU A 72 7.21 6.49 30.32
CA LEU A 72 8.28 6.77 29.34
C LEU A 72 8.15 5.85 28.12
N LYS A 73 7.82 4.57 28.33
CA LYS A 73 7.58 3.62 27.24
C LYS A 73 6.37 4.02 26.39
N ASP A 74 5.26 4.47 26.99
CA ASP A 74 4.08 4.96 26.25
C ASP A 74 4.43 6.18 25.39
N GLN A 75 5.18 7.15 25.94
CA GLN A 75 5.65 8.31 25.18
C GLN A 75 6.53 7.92 23.98
N GLN A 76 7.41 6.92 24.17
CA GLN A 76 8.22 6.40 23.08
C GLN A 76 7.36 5.73 22.00
N LEU A 77 6.39 4.90 22.42
CA LEU A 77 5.46 4.22 21.50
C LEU A 77 4.57 5.22 20.76
N ASP A 78 4.15 6.32 21.38
CA ASP A 78 3.42 7.41 20.73
C ASP A 78 4.23 8.06 19.60
N GLY A 79 5.52 8.32 19.85
CA GLY A 79 6.43 8.84 18.83
C GLY A 79 6.60 7.88 17.65
N ILE A 80 6.78 6.58 17.94
CA ILE A 80 6.88 5.54 16.91
C ILE A 80 5.58 5.43 16.11
N GLN A 81 4.43 5.46 16.79
CA GLN A 81 3.12 5.38 16.16
C GLN A 81 2.92 6.51 15.14
N LYS A 82 3.23 7.77 15.49
CA LYS A 82 3.14 8.91 14.57
C LYS A 82 4.00 8.75 13.32
N LEU A 83 5.19 8.19 13.46
CA LEU A 83 6.08 7.91 12.33
C LEU A 83 5.49 6.83 11.41
N ILE A 84 4.91 5.77 12.00
CA ILE A 84 4.26 4.70 11.24
C ILE A 84 3.00 5.22 10.54
N GLU A 85 2.17 6.03 11.20
CA GLU A 85 0.99 6.67 10.59
C GLU A 85 1.38 7.51 9.37
N THR A 86 2.46 8.28 9.49
CA THR A 86 3.02 9.04 8.36
C THR A 86 3.47 8.12 7.23
N LYS A 87 4.14 7.00 7.56
CA LYS A 87 4.58 5.99 6.59
C LYS A 87 3.38 5.35 5.87
N VAL A 88 2.33 4.94 6.59
CA VAL A 88 1.09 4.40 6.01
C VAL A 88 0.50 5.37 4.98
N LEU A 89 0.37 6.65 5.36
CA LEU A 89 -0.18 7.67 4.47
C LEU A 89 0.69 7.88 3.22
N GLN A 90 2.01 7.87 3.37
CA GLN A 90 2.94 7.97 2.26
C GLN A 90 2.84 6.78 1.31
N GLU A 91 2.83 5.55 1.84
CA GLU A 91 2.78 4.33 1.04
C GLU A 91 1.45 4.21 0.29
N ARG A 92 0.33 4.57 0.93
CA ARG A 92 -0.99 4.66 0.30
C ARG A 92 -1.01 5.68 -0.84
N THR A 93 -0.50 6.88 -0.60
CA THR A 93 -0.45 7.95 -1.63
C THR A 93 0.44 7.54 -2.83
N LYS A 94 1.53 6.80 -2.59
CA LYS A 94 2.37 6.25 -3.67
C LYS A 94 1.64 5.15 -4.43
N ALA A 95 0.92 4.27 -3.74
CA ALA A 95 0.15 3.20 -4.37
C ALA A 95 -0.94 3.76 -5.29
N ASP A 96 -1.69 4.75 -4.80
CA ASP A 96 -2.76 5.40 -5.54
C ASP A 96 -2.23 6.07 -6.83
N ARG A 97 -1.13 6.82 -6.73
CA ARG A 97 -0.47 7.43 -7.91
C ARG A 97 0.04 6.41 -8.91
N LEU A 98 0.65 5.31 -8.44
CA LEU A 98 1.10 4.24 -9.34
C LEU A 98 -0.07 3.54 -10.02
N GLU A 99 -1.19 3.40 -9.32
CA GLU A 99 -2.40 2.79 -9.87
C GLU A 99 -3.04 3.67 -10.94
N GLU A 100 -3.07 4.97 -10.73
CA GLU A 100 -3.49 5.96 -11.74
C GLU A 100 -2.64 5.85 -13.00
N HIS A 101 -1.31 5.94 -12.87
CA HIS A 101 -0.40 5.80 -14.03
C HIS A 101 -0.54 4.45 -14.76
N MET A 102 -0.87 3.38 -14.03
CA MET A 102 -1.13 2.07 -14.62
C MET A 102 -2.42 2.05 -15.44
N LYS A 103 -3.48 2.73 -14.96
CA LYS A 103 -4.74 2.90 -15.68
C LYS A 103 -4.54 3.73 -16.96
N ASP A 104 -3.84 4.86 -16.85
CA ASP A 104 -3.53 5.72 -18.00
C ASP A 104 -2.73 4.96 -19.07
N ALA A 105 -1.70 4.22 -18.65
CA ALA A 105 -0.90 3.42 -19.58
C ALA A 105 -1.75 2.35 -20.27
N ARG A 106 -2.68 1.73 -19.56
CA ARG A 106 -3.57 0.72 -20.12
C ARG A 106 -4.55 1.33 -21.13
N GLU A 107 -5.07 2.51 -20.85
CA GLU A 107 -5.97 3.22 -21.78
C GLU A 107 -5.26 3.61 -23.07
N LEU A 108 -4.03 4.13 -22.97
CA LEU A 108 -3.20 4.44 -24.13
C LEU A 108 -2.88 3.19 -24.96
N GLU A 109 -2.50 2.09 -24.30
CA GLU A 109 -2.23 0.80 -24.98
C GLU A 109 -3.48 0.26 -25.69
N MET A 110 -4.66 0.38 -25.06
CA MET A 110 -5.92 -0.04 -25.66
C MET A 110 -6.28 0.82 -26.88
N ARG A 111 -6.10 2.14 -26.77
CA ARG A 111 -6.35 3.07 -27.88
C ARG A 111 -5.43 2.81 -29.06
N GLU A 112 -4.15 2.60 -28.81
CA GLU A 112 -3.18 2.24 -29.85
C GLU A 112 -3.55 0.91 -30.52
N ALA A 113 -3.99 -0.09 -29.76
CA ALA A 113 -4.47 -1.36 -30.31
C ALA A 113 -5.74 -1.19 -31.17
N ASP A 114 -6.69 -0.37 -30.73
CA ASP A 114 -7.91 -0.07 -31.47
C ASP A 114 -7.59 0.68 -32.78
N ASP A 115 -6.71 1.68 -32.73
CA ASP A 115 -6.27 2.44 -33.91
C ASP A 115 -5.55 1.52 -34.91
N ASN A 116 -4.67 0.62 -34.44
CA ASN A 116 -4.01 -0.39 -35.27
C ASN A 116 -5.02 -1.37 -35.91
N ALA A 117 -6.04 -1.80 -35.17
CA ALA A 117 -7.08 -2.67 -35.72
C ALA A 117 -7.88 -1.97 -36.84
N VAL A 118 -8.09 -0.65 -36.75
CA VAL A 118 -8.72 0.14 -37.83
C VAL A 118 -7.83 0.15 -39.07
N TYR A 119 -6.51 0.38 -38.92
CA TYR A 119 -5.58 0.31 -40.05
C TYR A 119 -5.58 -1.07 -40.71
N ASP A 120 -5.56 -2.15 -39.93
CA ASP A 120 -5.63 -3.51 -40.46
C ASP A 120 -6.91 -3.77 -41.28
N ILE A 121 -8.07 -3.27 -40.83
CA ILE A 121 -9.34 -3.39 -41.56
C ILE A 121 -9.30 -2.59 -42.86
N ILE A 122 -8.74 -1.38 -42.84
CA ILE A 122 -8.57 -0.54 -44.02
C ILE A 122 -7.69 -1.27 -45.03
N ASP A 123 -6.53 -1.77 -44.60
CA ASP A 123 -5.58 -2.50 -45.45
C ASP A 123 -6.21 -3.77 -46.03
N GLN A 124 -6.96 -4.54 -45.24
CA GLN A 124 -7.71 -5.70 -45.74
C GLN A 124 -8.72 -5.31 -46.82
N ARG A 125 -9.44 -4.20 -46.64
CA ARG A 125 -10.44 -3.71 -47.61
C ARG A 125 -9.79 -3.20 -48.90
N PHE A 126 -8.64 -2.52 -48.81
CA PHE A 126 -7.90 -2.07 -49.98
C PHE A 126 -7.18 -3.21 -50.70
N ALA A 127 -6.60 -4.17 -49.97
CA ALA A 127 -6.02 -5.38 -50.55
C ALA A 127 -7.06 -6.27 -51.26
N GLY A 128 -8.31 -6.27 -50.79
CA GLY A 128 -9.44 -6.92 -51.47
C GLY A 128 -9.99 -6.14 -52.68
N ALA A 129 -9.75 -4.83 -52.76
CA ALA A 129 -10.21 -3.96 -53.84
C ALA A 129 -9.24 -3.86 -55.02
N THR A 130 -7.99 -4.31 -54.88
CA THR A 130 -7.03 -4.47 -55.97
C THR A 130 -7.05 -5.90 -56.50
N PRO A 131 -7.80 -6.21 -57.58
CA PRO A 131 -7.63 -7.48 -58.27
C PRO A 131 -6.22 -7.51 -58.87
N ALA A 132 -5.34 -8.28 -58.23
CA ALA A 132 -4.09 -8.72 -58.82
C ALA A 132 -4.40 -9.64 -60.01
N SER A 133 -4.45 -9.08 -61.22
CA SER A 133 -4.13 -9.70 -62.52
C SER A 133 -5.04 -9.19 -63.63
N SER A 134 -4.58 -8.19 -64.36
CA SER A 134 -5.08 -7.91 -65.72
C SER A 134 -3.97 -7.38 -66.62
N LYS A 135 -2.83 -8.08 -66.67
CA LYS A 135 -1.89 -7.97 -67.80
C LYS A 135 -1.32 -9.33 -68.15
N VAL A 136 -1.94 -10.02 -69.11
CA VAL A 136 -1.36 -10.49 -70.38
C VAL A 136 -2.51 -10.92 -71.32
N GLN A 137 -2.86 -10.08 -72.29
CA GLN A 137 -3.35 -10.55 -73.59
C GLN A 137 -2.38 -9.96 -74.62
N LYS A 138 -1.54 -10.85 -75.18
CA LYS A 138 -0.58 -10.54 -76.25
C LYS A 138 -1.35 -10.34 -77.57
N PRO A 139 -0.77 -9.58 -78.54
CA PRO A 139 -1.45 -9.10 -79.74
C PRO A 139 -1.94 -10.23 -80.65
#